data_AF-A0A522ISJ5-F1
#
_entry.id   AF-A0A522ISJ5-F1
#
_cell.length_a   1.000
_cell.length_b   1.000
_cell.length_c   1.000
_cell.angle_alpha   90.00
_cell.angle_beta   90.00
_cell.angle_gamma   90.00
#
_symmetry.space_group_name_H-M   'P 1'
#
loop_
_entity.id
_entity.type
_entity.pdbx_description
1 polymer ?
#
loop_
_entity_poly.entity_id
_entity_poly.type
_entity_poly.pdbx_seq_one_letter_code
_entity_poly.pdbx_strand_id
1 'polypeptide(L)'
;MAATEQTQKPRLLTGDELAVLVKLYREFRQWSQEQLADLSGLSVRTIQRVERGEPSGLDTRRAIARAFEFEDIDALNKPFLIPTDEELKAEKEKFEREHITLKASPLATGKQLAQLAETNSMDLSSPAFEMSREADEEFAALVDCMREYRDCSDLYSEVQKFDVYDEMQQHIDALKALGVSLRYAVRKLKMKFTGDPESRPVETSAVYVVAFPIGKEPDEFATPRAVGVKA
;
A
#
# COMPACT_ATOMS: atom_id res chain seq x y z
N MET A 1 11.87 4.01 -32.31
CA MET A 1 12.89 2.98 -32.01
C MET A 1 12.25 1.99 -31.08
N ALA A 2 12.16 0.72 -31.50
CA ALA A 2 11.46 -0.32 -30.78
C ALA A 2 12.15 -0.57 -29.43
N ALA A 3 11.42 -0.36 -28.33
CA ALA A 3 11.83 -0.89 -27.05
C ALA A 3 11.84 -2.41 -27.18
N THR A 4 13.00 -3.03 -27.02
CA THR A 4 13.11 -4.47 -26.82
C THR A 4 12.32 -4.82 -25.58
N GLU A 5 11.07 -5.26 -25.77
CA GLU A 5 10.33 -6.04 -24.78
C GLU A 5 11.15 -7.30 -24.53
N GLN A 6 11.97 -7.28 -23.48
CA GLN A 6 12.50 -8.51 -22.91
C GLN A 6 11.31 -9.23 -22.26
N THR A 7 10.57 -9.98 -23.08
CA THR A 7 9.50 -10.86 -22.61
C THR A 7 10.11 -11.83 -21.59
N GLN A 8 9.66 -11.72 -20.34
CA GLN A 8 10.08 -12.56 -19.21
C GLN A 8 10.05 -14.04 -19.62
N LYS A 9 11.19 -14.73 -19.47
CA LYS A 9 11.25 -16.17 -19.75
C LYS A 9 10.97 -16.96 -18.47
N PRO A 10 9.92 -17.80 -18.44
CA PRO A 10 9.67 -18.68 -17.32
C PRO A 10 10.92 -19.53 -17.02
N ARG A 11 11.34 -19.60 -15.76
CA ARG A 11 12.46 -20.43 -15.32
C ARG A 11 12.13 -21.23 -14.07
N LEU A 12 12.83 -22.33 -13.84
CA LEU A 12 12.70 -23.08 -12.59
C LEU A 12 13.25 -22.28 -11.41
N LEU A 13 12.72 -22.57 -10.23
CA LEU A 13 13.30 -22.11 -8.97
C LEU A 13 14.74 -22.62 -8.84
N THR A 14 15.64 -21.75 -8.39
CA THR A 14 16.95 -22.17 -7.92
C THR A 14 16.81 -23.01 -6.65
N GLY A 15 17.89 -23.70 -6.26
CA GLY A 15 17.90 -24.43 -4.98
C GLY A 15 17.57 -23.53 -3.80
N ASP A 16 18.17 -22.35 -3.75
CA ASP A 16 17.98 -21.37 -2.67
C ASP A 16 16.55 -20.81 -2.64
N GLU A 17 15.97 -20.49 -3.80
CA GLU A 17 14.57 -20.04 -3.88
C GLU A 17 13.59 -21.12 -3.45
N LEU A 18 13.83 -22.37 -3.86
CA LEU A 18 13.05 -23.52 -3.40
C LEU A 18 13.18 -23.72 -1.88
N ALA A 19 14.38 -23.57 -1.33
CA ALA A 19 14.63 -23.69 0.09
C ALA A 19 13.84 -22.65 0.90
N VAL A 20 13.89 -21.39 0.47
CA VAL A 20 13.13 -20.29 1.09
C VAL A 20 11.63 -20.58 1.01
N LEU A 21 11.12 -21.00 -0.15
CA LEU A 21 9.71 -21.29 -0.35
C LEU A 21 9.22 -22.42 0.58
N VAL A 22 9.95 -23.55 0.61
CA VAL A 22 9.60 -24.70 1.45
C VAL A 22 9.62 -24.33 2.92
N LYS A 23 10.67 -23.62 3.37
CA LYS A 23 10.79 -23.16 4.75
C LYS A 23 9.67 -22.20 5.14
N LEU A 24 9.33 -21.25 4.27
CA LEU A 24 8.26 -20.27 4.49
C LEU A 24 6.90 -20.94 4.64
N TYR A 25 6.56 -21.90 3.77
CA TYR A 25 5.30 -22.65 3.89
C TYR A 25 5.26 -23.50 5.17
N ARG A 26 6.39 -24.13 5.52
CA ARG A 26 6.49 -24.91 6.76
C ARG A 26 6.26 -24.03 7.99
N GLU A 27 6.92 -22.87 8.06
CA GLU A 27 6.78 -21.92 9.16
C GLU A 27 5.39 -21.28 9.21
N PHE A 28 4.81 -20.94 8.06
CA PHE A 28 3.44 -20.44 7.98
C PHE A 28 2.43 -21.44 8.57
N ARG A 29 2.63 -22.75 8.32
CA ARG A 29 1.84 -23.84 8.92
C ARG A 29 2.28 -24.23 10.34
N GLN A 30 3.26 -23.53 10.92
CA GLN A 30 3.83 -23.78 12.24
C GLN A 30 4.38 -25.21 12.41
N TRP A 31 4.94 -25.78 11.34
CA TRP A 31 5.49 -27.13 11.34
C TRP A 31 6.99 -27.15 11.67
N SER A 32 7.43 -28.15 12.43
CA SER A 32 8.84 -28.51 12.54
C SER A 32 9.33 -29.24 11.29
N GLN A 33 10.65 -29.37 11.12
CA GLN A 33 11.21 -30.13 9.99
C GLN A 33 10.83 -31.61 10.06
N GLU A 34 10.70 -32.16 11.27
CA GLU A 34 10.21 -33.51 11.53
C GLU A 34 8.76 -33.67 11.08
N GLN A 35 7.88 -32.71 11.41
CA GLN A 35 6.49 -32.77 11.00
C GLN A 35 6.33 -32.74 9.47
N LEU A 36 7.09 -31.88 8.78
CA LEU A 36 7.07 -31.89 7.31
C LEU A 36 7.64 -33.20 6.73
N ALA A 37 8.65 -33.78 7.36
CA ALA A 37 9.21 -35.06 6.94
C ALA A 37 8.16 -36.18 7.05
N ASP A 38 7.45 -36.26 8.18
CA ASP A 38 6.39 -37.24 8.42
C ASP A 38 5.25 -37.09 7.40
N LEU A 39 4.78 -35.85 7.17
CA LEU A 39 3.67 -35.57 6.24
C LEU A 39 4.04 -35.82 4.77
N SER A 40 5.29 -35.57 4.39
CA SER A 40 5.77 -35.81 3.02
C SER A 40 6.24 -37.24 2.79
N GLY A 41 6.34 -38.08 3.83
CA GLY A 41 6.93 -39.41 3.74
C GLY A 41 8.42 -39.38 3.40
N LEU A 42 9.12 -38.27 3.70
CA LEU A 42 10.55 -38.09 3.47
C LEU A 42 11.33 -38.20 4.79
N SER A 43 12.65 -38.34 4.70
CA SER A 43 13.48 -38.25 5.91
C SER A 43 13.67 -36.80 6.35
N VAL A 44 13.83 -36.56 7.66
CA VAL A 44 14.17 -35.23 8.20
C VAL A 44 15.43 -34.67 7.55
N ARG A 45 16.43 -35.53 7.28
CA ARG A 45 17.65 -35.16 6.56
C ARG A 45 17.34 -34.66 5.14
N THR A 46 16.36 -35.24 4.45
CA THR A 46 15.94 -34.80 3.11
C THR A 46 15.33 -33.40 3.20
N ILE A 47 14.44 -33.15 4.16
CA ILE A 47 13.84 -31.83 4.37
C ILE A 47 14.92 -30.79 4.67
N GLN A 48 15.85 -31.09 5.58
CA GLN A 48 16.97 -30.20 5.90
C GLN A 48 17.85 -29.88 4.69
N ARG A 49 18.12 -30.85 3.82
CA ARG A 49 18.89 -30.61 2.60
C ARG A 49 18.16 -29.68 1.63
N VAL A 50 16.85 -29.91 1.45
CA VAL A 50 16.00 -29.03 0.62
C VAL A 50 15.98 -27.62 1.19
N GLU A 51 15.79 -27.45 2.50
CA GLU A 51 15.80 -26.13 3.16
C GLU A 51 17.19 -25.48 3.25
N ARG A 52 18.26 -26.18 2.87
CA ARG A 52 19.61 -25.62 2.67
C ARG A 52 19.93 -25.28 1.22
N GLY A 53 18.98 -25.45 0.30
CA GLY A 53 19.17 -25.17 -1.12
C GLY A 53 19.92 -26.25 -1.88
N GLU A 54 20.15 -27.43 -1.27
CA GLU A 54 20.81 -28.53 -1.97
C GLU A 54 19.92 -29.12 -3.07
N PRO A 55 20.50 -29.66 -4.16
CA PRO A 55 19.74 -30.29 -5.23
C PRO A 55 18.80 -31.39 -4.74
N SER A 56 17.54 -31.32 -5.18
CA SER A 56 16.48 -32.28 -4.86
C SER A 56 15.81 -32.79 -6.14
N GLY A 57 15.43 -34.07 -6.14
CA GLY A 57 14.77 -34.72 -7.28
C GLY A 57 13.31 -34.32 -7.43
N LEU A 58 12.75 -34.57 -8.62
CA LEU A 58 11.35 -34.26 -8.95
C LEU A 58 10.36 -34.91 -7.97
N ASP A 59 10.59 -36.17 -7.60
CA ASP A 59 9.69 -36.90 -6.69
C ASP A 59 9.77 -36.38 -5.25
N THR A 60 10.94 -35.92 -4.80
CA THR A 60 11.08 -35.22 -3.52
C THR A 60 10.25 -33.94 -3.50
N ARG A 61 10.34 -33.14 -4.58
CA ARG A 61 9.57 -31.89 -4.72
C ARG A 61 8.07 -32.17 -4.81
N ARG A 62 7.64 -33.22 -5.51
CA ARG A 62 6.23 -33.67 -5.56
C ARG A 62 5.72 -34.12 -4.19
N ALA A 63 6.53 -34.86 -3.43
CA ALA A 63 6.17 -35.28 -2.09
C ALA A 63 5.97 -34.09 -1.15
N ILE A 64 6.84 -33.08 -1.23
CA ILE A 64 6.70 -31.83 -0.48
C ILE A 64 5.47 -31.03 -0.94
N ALA A 65 5.25 -30.89 -2.26
CA ALA A 65 4.07 -30.20 -2.79
C ALA A 65 2.75 -30.85 -2.34
N ARG A 66 2.70 -32.20 -2.32
CA ARG A 66 1.57 -32.96 -1.77
C ARG A 66 1.37 -32.74 -0.27
N ALA A 67 2.45 -32.73 0.51
CA ALA A 67 2.38 -32.46 1.95
C ALA A 67 1.87 -31.05 2.26
N PHE A 68 2.16 -30.07 1.40
CA PHE A 68 1.58 -28.73 1.45
C PHE A 68 0.20 -28.62 0.80
N GLU A 69 -0.36 -29.72 0.32
CA GLU A 69 -1.69 -29.81 -0.30
C GLU A 69 -1.83 -28.90 -1.53
N PHE A 70 -0.76 -28.73 -2.30
CA PHE A 70 -0.85 -28.01 -3.58
C PHE A 70 -1.73 -28.78 -4.56
N GLU A 71 -2.64 -28.06 -5.22
CA GLU A 71 -3.55 -28.63 -6.24
C GLU A 71 -2.76 -29.32 -7.36
N ASP A 72 -1.64 -28.71 -7.74
CA ASP A 72 -0.71 -29.25 -8.73
C ASP A 72 0.52 -29.85 -8.05
N ILE A 73 0.66 -31.17 -8.14
CA ILE A 73 1.78 -31.91 -7.56
C ILE A 73 3.13 -31.50 -8.18
N ASP A 74 3.13 -30.91 -9.39
CA ASP A 74 4.31 -30.43 -10.08
C ASP A 74 4.56 -28.93 -9.89
N ALA A 75 3.83 -28.25 -9.00
CA ALA A 75 4.00 -26.82 -8.75
C ALA A 75 5.46 -26.43 -8.44
N LEU A 76 6.21 -27.25 -7.68
CA LEU A 76 7.62 -27.00 -7.35
C LEU A 76 8.63 -27.41 -8.46
N ASN A 77 8.12 -27.95 -9.58
CA ASN A 77 8.89 -28.42 -10.73
C ASN A 77 8.60 -27.62 -12.01
N LYS A 78 7.68 -26.66 -11.97
CA LYS A 78 7.29 -25.88 -13.14
C LYS A 78 8.06 -24.55 -13.20
N PRO A 79 8.23 -23.99 -14.41
CA PRO A 79 8.81 -22.66 -14.56
C PRO A 79 7.89 -21.57 -13.98
N PHE A 80 8.48 -20.63 -13.27
CA PHE A 80 7.83 -19.44 -12.72
C PHE A 80 8.28 -18.19 -13.49
N LEU A 81 7.38 -17.21 -13.59
CA LEU A 81 7.71 -15.86 -14.02
C LEU A 81 8.25 -15.09 -12.80
N ILE A 82 9.56 -15.19 -12.58
CA ILE A 82 10.24 -14.49 -11.48
C ILE A 82 11.00 -13.32 -12.09
N PRO A 83 10.68 -12.07 -11.70
CA PRO A 83 11.44 -10.90 -12.12
C PRO A 83 12.92 -11.06 -11.72
N THR A 84 13.81 -10.69 -12.63
CA THR A 84 15.25 -10.60 -12.35
C THR A 84 15.55 -9.42 -11.44
N ASP A 85 16.71 -9.44 -10.77
CA ASP A 85 17.14 -8.31 -9.93
C ASP A 85 17.23 -6.99 -10.70
N GLU A 86 17.63 -7.04 -11.97
CA GLU A 86 17.68 -5.88 -12.86
C GLU A 86 16.27 -5.33 -13.15
N GLU A 87 15.29 -6.20 -13.40
CA GLU A 87 13.89 -5.81 -13.61
C GLU A 87 13.26 -5.26 -12.34
N LEU A 88 13.48 -5.90 -11.19
CA LEU A 88 13.01 -5.41 -9.89
C LEU A 88 13.58 -4.02 -9.60
N LYS A 89 14.87 -3.82 -9.88
CA LYS A 89 15.52 -2.52 -9.74
C LYS A 89 14.96 -1.50 -10.72
N ALA A 90 14.78 -1.86 -11.98
CA ALA A 90 14.21 -0.97 -13.00
C ALA A 90 12.77 -0.56 -12.67
N GLU A 91 11.94 -1.49 -12.18
CA GLU A 91 10.56 -1.19 -11.77
C GLU A 91 10.53 -0.35 -10.48
N LYS A 92 11.43 -0.62 -9.53
CA LYS A 92 11.59 0.23 -8.34
C LYS A 92 12.01 1.65 -8.73
N GLU A 93 13.01 1.80 -9.58
CA GLU A 93 13.45 3.11 -10.08
C GLU A 93 12.34 3.81 -10.86
N LYS A 94 11.56 3.08 -11.66
CA LYS A 94 10.39 3.62 -12.36
C LYS A 94 9.34 4.09 -11.36
N PHE A 95 9.02 3.29 -10.34
CA PHE A 95 8.10 3.67 -9.29
C PHE A 95 8.58 4.93 -8.56
N GLU A 96 9.85 5.03 -8.17
CA GLU A 96 10.44 6.21 -7.51
C GLU A 96 10.48 7.45 -8.41
N ARG A 97 10.64 7.27 -9.73
CA ARG A 97 10.52 8.35 -10.73
C ARG A 97 9.08 8.84 -10.85
N GLU A 98 8.10 7.93 -10.82
CA GLU A 98 6.68 8.25 -11.04
C GLU A 98 5.93 8.65 -9.78
N HIS A 99 6.42 8.26 -8.60
CA HIS A 99 5.79 8.49 -7.30
C HIS A 99 6.68 9.27 -6.35
N ILE A 100 6.06 9.95 -5.41
CA ILE A 100 6.70 10.59 -4.27
C ILE A 100 6.17 9.97 -2.99
N THR A 101 7.09 9.56 -2.11
CA THR A 101 6.76 9.10 -0.77
C THR A 101 6.58 10.29 0.16
N LEU A 102 5.42 10.36 0.80
CA LEU A 102 5.07 11.39 1.77
C LEU A 102 5.09 10.79 3.17
N LYS A 103 5.61 11.55 4.15
CA LYS A 103 5.50 11.19 5.57
C LYS A 103 4.08 11.43 6.04
N ALA A 104 3.50 10.41 6.64
CA ALA A 104 2.12 10.36 7.08
C ALA A 104 2.03 10.61 8.58
N SER A 105 1.34 11.67 8.98
CA SER A 105 1.13 12.03 10.39
C SER A 105 -0.29 11.65 10.83
N PRO A 106 -0.51 11.26 12.09
CA PRO A 106 -1.85 11.04 12.62
C PRO A 106 -2.72 12.30 12.48
N LEU A 107 -3.92 12.14 11.92
CA LEU A 107 -4.96 13.17 11.94
C LEU A 107 -5.90 12.84 13.11
N ALA A 108 -5.69 13.52 14.23
CA ALA A 108 -6.31 13.13 15.50
C ALA A 108 -7.44 14.05 15.95
N THR A 109 -7.48 15.30 15.45
CA THR A 109 -8.46 16.29 15.92
C THR A 109 -9.12 17.08 14.81
N GLY A 110 -10.37 17.49 15.03
CA GLY A 110 -11.10 18.35 14.10
C GLY A 110 -10.42 19.70 13.90
N LYS A 111 -9.86 20.28 14.98
CA LYS A 111 -9.03 21.49 14.88
C LYS A 111 -7.82 21.33 13.95
N GLN A 112 -7.14 20.18 14.02
CA GLN A 112 -6.00 19.91 13.13
C GLN A 112 -6.45 19.84 11.67
N LEU A 113 -7.59 19.18 11.40
CA LEU A 113 -8.16 19.10 10.06
C LEU A 113 -8.56 20.48 9.52
N ALA A 114 -9.24 21.29 10.32
CA ALA A 114 -9.63 22.64 9.95
C ALA A 114 -8.42 23.54 9.63
N GLN A 115 -7.34 23.45 10.43
CA GLN A 115 -6.09 24.17 10.13
C GLN A 115 -5.44 23.70 8.83
N LEU A 116 -5.50 22.41 8.53
CA LEU A 116 -5.04 21.88 7.24
C LEU A 116 -5.90 22.38 6.08
N ALA A 117 -7.21 22.48 6.27
CA ALA A 117 -8.12 23.05 5.28
C ALA A 117 -7.80 24.53 5.00
N GLU A 118 -7.60 25.36 6.03
CA GLU A 118 -7.26 26.78 5.90
C GLU A 118 -5.91 27.02 5.18
N THR A 119 -4.93 26.14 5.41
CA THR A 119 -3.56 26.36 4.94
C THR A 119 -3.24 25.71 3.59
N ASN A 120 -4.14 24.89 3.05
CA ASN A 120 -3.92 24.16 1.81
C ASN A 120 -5.06 24.38 0.82
N SER A 121 -4.73 24.74 -0.41
CA SER A 121 -5.72 25.08 -1.44
C SER A 121 -6.38 23.85 -2.09
N MET A 122 -5.84 22.65 -1.85
CA MET A 122 -6.29 21.41 -2.48
C MET A 122 -6.28 20.26 -1.49
N ASP A 123 -7.08 19.23 -1.76
CA ASP A 123 -6.95 17.93 -1.11
C ASP A 123 -7.00 16.76 -2.09
N LEU A 124 -6.37 15.67 -1.66
CA LEU A 124 -6.60 14.33 -2.19
C LEU A 124 -7.02 13.45 -1.02
N SER A 125 -8.33 13.24 -0.89
CA SER A 125 -8.92 12.47 0.20
C SER A 125 -9.47 11.15 -0.34
N SER A 126 -9.00 10.03 0.20
CA SER A 126 -9.39 8.69 -0.27
C SER A 126 -9.11 7.62 0.79
N PRO A 127 -9.92 6.56 0.88
CA PRO A 127 -9.58 5.42 1.71
C PRO A 127 -8.45 4.58 1.07
N ALA A 128 -7.58 4.00 1.91
CA ALA A 128 -6.52 3.09 1.47
C ALA A 128 -6.93 1.61 1.49
N PHE A 129 -8.19 1.32 1.84
CA PHE A 129 -8.75 -0.02 1.96
C PHE A 129 -10.25 0.03 1.71
N GLU A 130 -10.87 -1.14 1.50
CA GLU A 130 -12.32 -1.25 1.39
C GLU A 130 -12.97 -1.10 2.77
N MET A 131 -13.87 -0.11 2.91
CA MET A 131 -14.57 0.19 4.16
C MET A 131 -16.01 -0.35 4.13
N SER A 132 -16.66 -0.40 5.28
CA SER A 132 -18.11 -0.60 5.30
C SER A 132 -18.81 0.61 4.68
N ARG A 133 -20.02 0.40 4.16
CA ARG A 133 -20.83 1.50 3.61
C ARG A 133 -21.02 2.65 4.60
N GLU A 134 -21.24 2.33 5.87
CA GLU A 134 -21.39 3.32 6.95
C GLU A 134 -20.11 4.15 7.15
N ALA A 135 -18.94 3.51 7.12
CA ALA A 135 -17.66 4.20 7.22
C ALA A 135 -17.33 5.03 5.97
N ASP A 136 -17.72 4.56 4.78
CA ASP A 136 -17.60 5.34 3.54
C ASP A 136 -18.46 6.61 3.57
N GLU A 137 -19.72 6.50 4.01
CA GLU A 137 -20.64 7.63 4.16
C GLU A 137 -20.10 8.65 5.17
N GLU A 138 -19.57 8.17 6.31
CA GLU A 138 -18.97 9.03 7.33
C GLU A 138 -17.68 9.73 6.86
N PHE A 139 -16.82 9.01 6.15
CA PHE A 139 -15.59 9.59 5.59
C PHE A 139 -15.89 10.63 4.52
N ALA A 140 -16.89 10.38 3.67
CA ALA A 140 -17.36 11.35 2.68
C ALA A 140 -17.88 12.63 3.36
N ALA A 141 -18.71 12.51 4.40
CA ALA A 141 -19.22 13.65 5.15
C ALA A 141 -18.10 14.50 5.77
N LEU A 142 -17.08 13.87 6.35
CA LEU A 142 -15.90 14.57 6.86
C LEU A 142 -15.15 15.34 5.77
N VAL A 143 -14.96 14.72 4.61
CA VAL A 143 -14.26 15.34 3.47
C VAL A 143 -15.06 16.52 2.91
N ASP A 144 -16.38 16.40 2.83
CA ASP A 144 -17.26 17.47 2.39
C ASP A 144 -17.21 18.64 3.38
N CYS A 145 -17.37 18.37 4.69
CA CYS A 145 -17.23 19.38 5.75
C CYS A 145 -15.87 20.12 5.67
N MET A 146 -14.77 19.39 5.47
CA MET A 146 -13.43 19.97 5.28
C MET A 146 -13.35 20.88 4.04
N ARG A 147 -13.92 20.47 2.91
CA ARG A 147 -13.89 21.24 1.66
C ARG A 147 -14.76 22.48 1.73
N GLU A 148 -15.96 22.36 2.27
CA GLU A 148 -16.86 23.49 2.50
C GLU A 148 -16.19 24.53 3.41
N TYR A 149 -15.58 24.08 4.51
CA TYR A 149 -14.85 24.99 5.40
C TYR A 149 -13.65 25.65 4.72
N ARG A 150 -12.86 24.92 3.91
CA ARG A 150 -11.77 25.52 3.13
C ARG A 150 -12.26 26.69 2.28
N ASP A 151 -13.38 26.50 1.60
CA ASP A 151 -13.91 27.46 0.63
C ASP A 151 -14.48 28.72 1.27
N CYS A 152 -14.85 28.70 2.56
CA CYS A 152 -15.47 29.84 3.24
C CYS A 152 -14.91 30.19 4.63
N SER A 153 -13.74 29.66 5.00
CA SER A 153 -13.13 29.87 6.32
C SER A 153 -12.91 31.34 6.70
N ASP A 154 -12.77 32.23 5.73
CA ASP A 154 -12.62 33.68 5.91
C ASP A 154 -13.92 34.38 6.36
N LEU A 155 -15.07 33.72 6.21
CA LEU A 155 -16.37 34.23 6.66
C LEU A 155 -16.65 33.92 8.14
N TYR A 156 -15.82 33.10 8.78
CA TYR A 156 -15.98 32.69 10.18
C TYR A 156 -15.19 33.60 11.10
N SER A 157 -15.81 34.07 12.19
CA SER A 157 -15.06 34.63 13.31
C SER A 157 -14.26 33.54 14.03
N GLU A 158 -13.18 33.94 14.72
CA GLU A 158 -12.31 33.01 15.46
C GLU A 158 -13.07 32.17 16.52
N VAL A 159 -14.20 32.67 17.04
CA VAL A 159 -15.05 31.92 17.97
C VAL A 159 -15.90 30.89 17.23
N GLN A 160 -16.49 31.26 16.07
CA GLN A 160 -17.31 30.35 15.26
C GLN A 160 -16.50 29.17 14.69
N LYS A 161 -15.18 29.32 14.53
CA LYS A 161 -14.31 28.22 14.11
C LYS A 161 -14.35 27.03 15.08
N PHE A 162 -14.64 27.24 16.37
CA PHE A 162 -14.76 26.14 17.33
C PHE A 162 -15.92 25.20 17.02
N ASP A 163 -17.04 25.72 16.52
CA ASP A 163 -18.18 24.89 16.12
C ASP A 163 -17.78 23.95 14.96
N VAL A 164 -16.99 24.45 14.01
CA VAL A 164 -16.43 23.64 12.91
C VAL A 164 -15.44 22.60 13.44
N TYR A 165 -14.59 22.95 14.40
CA TYR A 165 -13.65 21.99 15.01
C TYR A 165 -14.40 20.84 15.67
N ASP A 166 -15.49 21.14 16.36
CA ASP A 166 -16.31 20.15 17.06
C ASP A 166 -17.08 19.27 16.07
N GLU A 167 -17.58 19.83 14.96
CA GLU A 167 -18.23 19.08 13.88
C GLU A 167 -17.26 18.09 13.21
N MET A 168 -16.08 18.56 12.80
CA MET A 168 -15.04 17.68 12.24
C MET A 168 -14.58 16.62 13.25
N GLN A 169 -14.53 16.96 14.54
CA GLN A 169 -14.17 15.99 15.59
C GLN A 169 -15.21 14.87 15.71
N GLN A 170 -16.50 15.18 15.61
CA GLN A 170 -17.58 14.18 15.67
C GLN A 170 -17.41 13.13 14.57
N HIS A 171 -17.12 13.57 13.35
CA HIS A 171 -16.85 12.66 12.23
C HIS A 171 -15.60 11.79 12.44
N ILE A 172 -14.51 12.38 12.94
CA ILE A 172 -13.28 11.64 13.26
C ILE A 172 -13.55 10.58 14.33
N ASP A 173 -14.32 10.90 15.36
CA ASP A 173 -14.67 9.98 16.43
C ASP A 173 -15.63 8.87 15.96
N ALA A 174 -16.57 9.19 15.07
CA ALA A 174 -17.47 8.21 14.44
C ALA A 174 -16.69 7.21 13.57
N LEU A 175 -15.78 7.68 12.72
CA LEU A 175 -14.87 6.83 11.95
C LEU A 175 -14.05 5.90 12.85
N LYS A 176 -13.55 6.44 13.96
CA LYS A 176 -12.80 5.65 14.95
C LYS A 176 -13.66 4.56 15.59
N ALA A 177 -14.91 4.85 15.91
CA ALA A 177 -15.85 3.86 16.41
C ALA A 177 -16.12 2.74 15.39
N LEU A 178 -16.02 3.05 14.09
CA LEU A 178 -16.14 2.12 12.97
C LEU A 178 -14.83 1.38 12.64
N GLY A 179 -13.78 1.54 13.44
CA GLY A 179 -12.50 0.84 13.23
C GLY A 179 -11.56 1.52 12.23
N VAL A 180 -11.84 2.78 11.87
CA VAL A 180 -11.08 3.58 10.90
C VAL A 180 -10.23 4.62 11.62
N SER A 181 -9.00 4.81 11.18
CA SER A 181 -8.14 5.91 11.61
C SER A 181 -7.67 6.73 10.41
N LEU A 182 -7.32 7.99 10.67
CA LEU A 182 -6.92 8.92 9.63
C LEU A 182 -5.45 9.28 9.75
N ARG A 183 -4.77 9.30 8.60
CA ARG A 183 -3.43 9.89 8.44
C ARG A 183 -3.52 11.04 7.45
N TYR A 184 -2.67 12.04 7.64
CA TYR A 184 -2.52 13.12 6.67
C TYR A 184 -1.06 13.33 6.26
N ALA A 185 -0.89 13.91 5.08
CA ALA A 185 0.39 14.45 4.63
C ALA A 185 0.17 15.73 3.84
N VAL A 186 1.13 16.67 3.88
CA VAL A 186 1.06 17.90 3.09
C VAL A 186 2.15 17.87 2.03
N ARG A 187 1.77 18.16 0.78
CA ARG A 187 2.68 18.22 -0.36
C ARG A 187 2.61 19.57 -1.03
N LYS A 188 3.75 20.26 -1.15
CA LYS A 188 3.87 21.44 -2.01
C LYS A 188 3.89 21.01 -3.48
N LEU A 189 3.12 21.71 -4.30
CA LEU A 189 2.93 21.47 -5.72
C LEU A 189 3.24 22.73 -6.51
N LYS A 190 3.67 22.55 -7.77
CA LYS A 190 3.76 23.63 -8.75
C LYS A 190 2.77 23.32 -9.85
N MET A 191 1.70 24.09 -9.90
CA MET A 191 0.59 23.90 -10.84
C MET A 191 0.71 24.91 -11.98
N LYS A 192 0.52 24.46 -13.21
CA LYS A 192 0.35 25.34 -14.38
C LYS A 192 -1.09 25.22 -14.84
N PHE A 193 -1.84 26.32 -14.82
CA PHE A 193 -3.23 26.32 -15.26
C PHE A 193 -3.31 26.10 -16.77
N THR A 194 -4.11 25.13 -17.20
CA THR A 194 -4.35 24.86 -18.62
C THR A 194 -5.20 25.98 -19.21
N GLY A 195 -4.58 26.87 -19.98
CA GLY A 195 -5.27 28.00 -20.63
C GLY A 195 -4.33 29.10 -21.11
N ASP A 196 -3.15 29.22 -20.51
CA ASP A 196 -2.10 30.15 -20.94
C ASP A 196 -0.71 29.48 -20.98
N PRO A 197 -0.14 29.24 -22.18
CA PRO A 197 1.20 28.67 -22.35
C PRO A 197 2.33 29.47 -21.69
N GLU A 198 2.15 30.77 -21.46
CA GLU A 198 3.13 31.68 -20.85
C GLU A 198 2.93 31.84 -19.33
N SER A 199 1.87 31.25 -18.76
CA SER A 199 1.60 31.35 -17.33
C SER A 199 2.72 30.70 -16.49
N ARG A 200 3.22 31.46 -15.51
CA ARG A 200 4.22 30.96 -14.57
C ARG A 200 3.58 29.93 -13.63
N PRO A 201 4.27 28.82 -13.30
CA PRO A 201 3.76 27.87 -12.33
C PRO A 201 3.46 28.56 -10.99
N VAL A 202 2.26 28.33 -10.46
CA VAL A 202 1.85 28.81 -9.14
C VAL A 202 2.22 27.75 -8.11
N GLU A 203 2.89 28.18 -7.03
CA GLU A 203 3.13 27.31 -5.88
C GLU A 203 1.83 27.16 -5.09
N THR A 204 1.43 25.93 -4.85
CA THR A 204 0.26 25.58 -4.03
C THR A 204 0.60 24.39 -3.14
N SER A 205 -0.30 23.99 -2.25
CA SER A 205 -0.15 22.79 -1.44
C SER A 205 -1.44 21.98 -1.44
N ALA A 206 -1.27 20.65 -1.43
CA ALA A 206 -2.34 19.70 -1.28
C ALA A 206 -2.18 18.97 0.06
N VAL A 207 -3.28 18.87 0.81
CA VAL A 207 -3.39 17.95 1.94
C VAL A 207 -3.92 16.60 1.45
N TYR A 208 -3.27 15.52 1.86
CA TYR A 208 -3.76 14.17 1.67
C TYR A 208 -4.44 13.78 2.97
N VAL A 209 -5.69 13.32 2.91
CA VAL A 209 -6.40 12.76 4.07
C VAL A 209 -6.78 11.33 3.71
N VAL A 210 -6.17 10.37 4.40
CA VAL A 210 -6.24 8.96 3.99
C VAL A 210 -6.72 8.12 5.16
N ALA A 211 -7.77 7.33 4.91
CA ALA A 211 -8.34 6.41 5.88
C ALA A 211 -7.63 5.05 5.85
N PHE A 212 -7.33 4.51 7.03
CA PHE A 212 -6.68 3.22 7.25
C PHE A 212 -7.43 2.41 8.31
N PRO A 213 -7.29 1.07 8.33
CA PRO A 213 -7.75 0.28 9.46
C PRO A 213 -6.94 0.62 10.71
N ILE A 214 -7.60 0.72 11.86
CA ILE A 214 -6.92 0.97 13.15
C ILE A 214 -5.82 -0.07 13.38
N GLY A 215 -4.62 0.40 13.72
CA GLY A 215 -3.43 -0.42 13.99
C GLY A 215 -2.67 -0.87 12.74
N LYS A 216 -3.11 -0.48 11.54
CA LYS A 216 -2.43 -0.74 10.26
C LYS A 216 -2.02 0.56 9.55
N GLU A 217 -1.92 1.66 10.29
CA GLU A 217 -1.59 2.95 9.73
C GLU A 217 -0.10 3.03 9.38
N PRO A 218 0.26 3.37 8.13
CA PRO A 218 1.66 3.53 7.77
C PRO A 218 2.20 4.90 8.23
N ASP A 219 3.51 4.97 8.42
CA ASP A 219 4.22 6.24 8.68
C ASP A 219 4.57 6.98 7.37
N GLU A 220 4.38 6.33 6.23
CA GLU A 220 4.56 6.92 4.91
C GLU A 220 3.70 6.25 3.85
N PHE A 221 3.31 7.00 2.82
CA PHE A 221 2.64 6.45 1.65
C PHE A 221 3.11 7.13 0.36
N ALA A 222 3.08 6.40 -0.74
CA ALA A 222 3.49 6.89 -2.04
C ALA A 222 2.28 7.46 -2.80
N THR A 223 2.50 8.58 -3.49
CA THR A 223 1.47 9.25 -4.31
C THR A 223 2.06 9.55 -5.69
N PRO A 224 1.27 9.50 -6.78
CA PRO A 224 1.77 9.87 -8.10
C PRO A 224 2.34 11.28 -8.13
N ARG A 225 3.48 11.47 -8.80
CA ARG A 225 4.09 12.80 -8.97
C ARG A 225 3.23 13.70 -9.83
N ALA A 226 2.64 13.15 -10.89
CA ALA A 226 1.65 13.84 -11.70
C ALA A 226 0.31 13.86 -10.96
N VAL A 227 0.00 14.98 -10.30
CA VAL A 227 -1.36 15.25 -9.82
C VAL A 227 -2.15 15.78 -11.01
N GLY A 228 -2.64 14.87 -11.84
CA GLY A 228 -3.57 15.22 -12.90
C GLY A 228 -4.91 15.54 -12.25
N VAL A 229 -5.21 16.82 -12.03
CA VAL A 229 -6.60 17.25 -11.93
C VAL A 229 -7.17 16.98 -13.33
N LYS A 230 -7.83 15.83 -13.50
CA LYS A 230 -8.77 15.69 -14.60
C LYS A 230 -9.90 16.67 -14.27
N ALA A 231 -9.81 17.86 -14.86
CA ALA A 231 -10.91 18.81 -14.93
C ALA A 231 -12.10 18.16 -15.66
#